data_AF-A0A978VWC0-F1
#
_entry.id   AF-A0A978VWC0-F1
#
_cell.length_a   1.000
_cell.length_b   1.000
_cell.length_c   1.000
_cell.angle_alpha   90.00
_cell.angle_beta   90.00
_cell.angle_gamma   90.00
#
_symmetry.space_group_name_H-M   'P 1'
#
loop_
_entity.id
_entity.type
_entity.pdbx_description
1 polymer ?
#
loop_
_entity_poly.entity_id
_entity_poly.type
_entity_poly.pdbx_seq_one_letter_code
_entity_poly.pdbx_strand_id
1 'polypeptide(L)'
;MAEELIKQEDGNMEVEVIHLWATPRSLSTGLMYSFAQRDDMEVLDEPLYSNFLRVTGFDRPYREELLSKMEPDGRKVVNEVIFGPGRKKYRFCKHISKEWVPGLPSDLMKKGKHFLVIRNPLDILPSFEKVLPPSFQELGVANLISIYNELSELGRPPLIIDAAELQEDPEATLCGLCEYLDIPFQAAMLKWEAGPKPIDGIWAPWWYKSLHKSTGFKPARKYPEPFPFSHYNLLEQSLPLYNFLRRHVRKSSGLLKSPLPDPDLPVPANKKLLAWVGDELLPRDSAKVSVFDSVVQGGDSVWEGLRVYSGKIFKLEEHLDRLFDSAKALAFKNVPTREEIKEAIFRTLIRNGMFDNSHIRLSLTRGKKVTSGMSPEFNLYGCTLIVLAEWKPPVYDNTSGVTLVAATTRRNSPNNLDSKIHHNNLLNNILAKVEGNNANAADAIMLDKDGYVSETNATNIFLVKKGRVLTPHADYCLPGITRATVMELVVKEKFVLEERRISLSEFHTADEVWTTGTMGELTPVVKIDGRDIGDGKVGPVTRRLQSAYKKLTEESGVPIPTYHES
;
A
#
# COMPACT_ATOMS: atom_id res chain seq x y z
N MET A 1 -24.96 67.79 38.78
CA MET A 1 -25.65 67.18 37.62
C MET A 1 -24.63 67.12 36.51
N ALA A 2 -23.99 65.95 36.37
CA ALA A 2 -22.99 65.68 35.34
C ALA A 2 -23.46 64.43 34.61
N GLU A 3 -23.53 64.53 33.29
CA GLU A 3 -23.81 63.44 32.36
C GLU A 3 -22.64 62.46 32.35
N GLU A 4 -22.88 61.21 32.71
CA GLU A 4 -21.95 60.10 32.45
C GLU A 4 -22.44 59.33 31.21
N LEU A 5 -21.69 59.52 30.13
CA LEU A 5 -21.78 58.80 28.87
C LEU A 5 -21.53 57.30 29.09
N ILE A 6 -22.58 56.50 28.97
CA ILE A 6 -22.47 55.06 28.73
C ILE A 6 -21.95 54.89 27.29
N LYS A 7 -20.64 54.67 27.16
CA LYS A 7 -20.06 54.07 25.95
C LYS A 7 -20.50 52.60 25.92
N GLN A 8 -21.44 52.26 25.05
CA GLN A 8 -21.55 50.89 24.53
C GLN A 8 -20.29 50.63 23.71
N GLU A 9 -19.40 49.78 24.23
CA GLU A 9 -18.41 49.11 23.39
C GLU A 9 -19.16 48.13 22.49
N ASP A 10 -19.33 48.49 21.21
CA ASP A 10 -19.67 47.55 20.13
C ASP A 10 -18.50 46.56 19.98
N GLY A 11 -18.50 45.53 20.83
CA GLY A 11 -17.52 44.46 20.85
C GLY A 11 -17.72 43.48 19.69
N ASN A 12 -17.43 43.91 18.46
CA ASN A 12 -17.24 42.98 17.35
C ASN A 12 -15.89 42.28 17.54
N MET A 13 -15.90 41.11 18.16
CA MET A 13 -14.71 40.25 18.25
C MET A 13 -14.38 39.67 16.87
N GLU A 14 -13.08 39.53 16.58
CA GLU A 14 -12.61 38.77 15.43
C GLU A 14 -12.96 37.29 15.63
N VAL A 15 -13.75 36.73 14.71
CA VAL A 15 -14.31 35.37 14.83
C VAL A 15 -13.33 34.35 14.24
N GLU A 16 -12.96 33.34 15.01
CA GLU A 16 -12.20 32.20 14.50
C GLU A 16 -13.14 31.19 13.81
N VAL A 17 -12.98 31.00 12.50
CA VAL A 17 -13.85 30.12 11.71
C VAL A 17 -13.29 28.70 11.63
N ILE A 18 -14.14 27.71 11.86
CA ILE A 18 -13.87 26.28 11.71
C ILE A 18 -14.76 25.73 10.60
N HIS A 19 -14.16 25.10 9.61
CA HIS A 19 -14.82 24.53 8.45
C HIS A 19 -14.83 23.00 8.52
N LEU A 20 -16.03 22.43 8.53
CA LEU A 20 -16.26 21.02 8.27
C LEU A 20 -16.62 20.85 6.78
N TRP A 21 -15.85 20.03 6.06
CA TRP A 21 -16.18 19.57 4.71
C TRP A 21 -16.54 18.08 4.72
N ALA A 22 -17.69 17.72 4.16
CA ALA A 22 -18.10 16.32 4.12
C ALA A 22 -18.95 15.99 2.89
N THR A 23 -19.05 14.70 2.56
CA THR A 23 -20.09 14.24 1.62
C THR A 23 -21.45 14.23 2.32
N PRO A 24 -22.58 14.21 1.59
CA PRO A 24 -23.88 13.97 2.21
C PRO A 24 -23.92 12.64 2.99
N ARG A 25 -24.78 12.57 4.00
CA ARG A 25 -25.03 11.37 4.82
C ARG A 25 -23.78 10.84 5.56
N SER A 26 -22.77 11.66 5.78
CA SER A 26 -21.49 11.35 6.46
C SER A 26 -21.48 11.63 7.97
N LEU A 27 -22.64 11.93 8.57
CA LEU A 27 -22.78 12.42 9.96
C LEU A 27 -22.36 13.89 10.19
N SER A 28 -22.10 14.66 9.12
CA SER A 28 -21.75 16.08 9.22
C SER A 28 -22.75 16.93 10.00
N THR A 29 -24.05 16.71 9.84
CA THR A 29 -25.08 17.42 10.64
C THR A 29 -25.07 16.99 12.12
N GLY A 30 -24.67 15.76 12.44
CA GLY A 30 -24.47 15.33 13.84
C GLY A 30 -23.31 16.07 14.49
N LEU A 31 -22.20 16.27 13.75
CA LEU A 31 -21.10 17.13 14.20
C LEU A 31 -21.54 18.59 14.33
N MET A 32 -22.35 19.10 13.42
CA MET A 32 -22.93 20.43 13.55
C MET A 32 -23.72 20.58 14.88
N TYR A 33 -24.56 19.60 15.23
CA TYR A 33 -25.30 19.61 16.50
C TYR A 33 -24.38 19.50 17.72
N SER A 34 -23.34 18.68 17.62
CA SER A 34 -22.28 18.52 18.62
C SER A 34 -21.56 19.85 18.91
N PHE A 35 -21.08 20.54 17.87
CA PHE A 35 -20.43 21.85 18.00
C PHE A 35 -21.40 22.95 18.48
N ALA A 36 -22.68 22.86 18.13
CA ALA A 36 -23.71 23.77 18.63
C ALA A 36 -23.98 23.66 20.13
N GLN A 37 -23.53 22.60 20.80
CA GLN A 37 -23.65 22.47 22.27
C GLN A 37 -22.60 23.30 23.03
N ARG A 38 -21.60 23.83 22.34
CA ARG A 38 -20.56 24.63 22.96
C ARG A 38 -21.08 26.03 23.26
N ASP A 39 -20.71 26.57 24.41
CA ASP A 39 -21.08 27.92 24.83
C ASP A 39 -20.33 29.04 24.10
N ASP A 40 -19.20 28.72 23.47
CA ASP A 40 -18.27 29.62 22.78
C ASP A 40 -18.40 29.62 21.25
N MET A 41 -19.40 28.92 20.71
CA MET A 41 -19.55 28.61 19.29
C MET A 41 -20.89 29.12 18.72
N GLU A 42 -20.84 29.73 17.54
CA GLU A 42 -22.02 29.88 16.68
C GLU A 42 -21.89 28.99 15.44
N VAL A 43 -23.02 28.60 14.84
CA VAL A 43 -23.04 27.53 13.84
C VAL A 43 -23.79 27.96 12.60
N LEU A 44 -23.22 27.69 11.43
CA LEU A 44 -23.82 27.87 10.11
C LEU A 44 -24.01 26.51 9.42
N ASP A 45 -25.25 26.21 9.02
CA ASP A 45 -25.60 25.04 8.22
C ASP A 45 -25.54 25.38 6.73
N GLU A 46 -24.61 24.75 6.00
CA GLU A 46 -24.39 24.87 4.54
C GLU A 46 -24.53 26.31 3.99
N PRO A 47 -23.73 27.28 4.48
CA PRO A 47 -23.87 28.68 4.07
C PRO A 47 -23.62 28.89 2.56
N LEU A 48 -22.91 27.98 1.90
CA LEU A 48 -22.62 28.03 0.46
C LEU A 48 -23.73 27.44 -0.41
N TYR A 49 -24.78 26.85 0.18
CA TYR A 49 -25.76 26.09 -0.60
C TYR A 49 -26.56 26.96 -1.59
N SER A 50 -26.88 28.20 -1.21
CA SER A 50 -27.54 29.17 -2.11
C SER A 50 -26.69 29.51 -3.33
N ASN A 51 -25.40 29.77 -3.11
CA ASN A 51 -24.46 29.98 -4.19
C ASN A 51 -24.32 28.73 -5.09
N PHE A 52 -24.25 27.54 -4.49
CA PHE A 52 -24.22 26.29 -5.25
C PHE A 52 -25.44 26.13 -6.16
N LEU A 53 -26.67 26.32 -5.66
CA LEU A 53 -27.88 26.20 -6.47
C LEU A 53 -27.97 27.29 -7.55
N ARG A 54 -27.51 28.51 -7.26
CA ARG A 54 -27.43 29.59 -8.25
C ARG A 54 -26.46 29.23 -9.38
N VAL A 55 -25.25 28.80 -9.04
CA VAL A 55 -24.17 28.55 -10.01
C VAL A 55 -24.42 27.29 -10.84
N THR A 56 -24.89 26.21 -10.21
CA THR A 56 -25.03 24.91 -10.87
C THR A 56 -26.39 24.68 -11.50
N GLY A 57 -27.42 25.43 -11.09
CA GLY A 57 -28.79 25.24 -11.57
C GLY A 57 -29.44 23.94 -11.09
N PHE A 58 -28.88 23.27 -10.07
CA PHE A 58 -29.46 22.05 -9.52
C PHE A 58 -30.90 22.29 -9.05
N ASP A 59 -31.80 21.39 -9.44
CA ASP A 59 -33.20 21.48 -9.05
C ASP A 59 -33.44 20.88 -7.66
N ARG A 60 -34.24 21.58 -6.86
CA ARG A 60 -34.67 21.19 -5.51
C ARG A 60 -36.08 21.70 -5.25
N PRO A 61 -36.91 20.95 -4.51
CA PRO A 61 -38.25 21.41 -4.13
C PRO A 61 -38.27 22.75 -3.38
N TYR A 62 -37.18 23.08 -2.69
CA TYR A 62 -37.00 24.29 -1.88
C TYR A 62 -36.05 25.32 -2.53
N ARG A 63 -35.72 25.20 -3.82
CA ARG A 63 -34.72 26.04 -4.50
C ARG A 63 -35.05 27.54 -4.43
N GLU A 64 -36.25 27.92 -4.82
CA GLU A 64 -36.67 29.34 -4.86
C GLU A 64 -36.76 29.95 -3.45
N GLU A 65 -37.21 29.16 -2.47
CA GLU A 65 -37.20 29.56 -1.07
C GLU A 65 -35.77 29.75 -0.54
N LEU A 66 -34.84 28.90 -0.96
CA LEU A 66 -33.43 28.99 -0.58
C LEU A 66 -32.77 30.25 -1.14
N LEU A 67 -32.93 30.49 -2.44
CA LEU A 67 -32.35 31.64 -3.14
C LEU A 67 -32.91 32.99 -2.64
N SER A 68 -34.13 33.00 -2.10
CA SER A 68 -34.75 34.20 -1.52
C SER A 68 -34.37 34.46 -0.05
N LYS A 69 -34.06 33.40 0.72
CA LYS A 69 -33.74 33.52 2.15
C LYS A 69 -32.24 33.55 2.47
N MET A 70 -31.39 33.05 1.58
CA MET A 70 -29.95 32.96 1.79
C MET A 70 -29.20 33.69 0.67
N GLU A 71 -28.17 34.45 1.04
CA GLU A 71 -27.31 35.19 0.11
C GLU A 71 -26.74 34.24 -0.97
N PRO A 72 -27.09 34.42 -2.25
CA PRO A 72 -26.60 33.54 -3.29
C PRO A 72 -25.23 33.95 -3.84
N ASP A 73 -24.72 35.16 -3.56
CA ASP A 73 -23.38 35.58 -3.97
C ASP A 73 -22.27 34.97 -3.12
N GLY A 74 -21.58 33.97 -3.67
CA GLY A 74 -20.45 33.31 -3.00
C GLY A 74 -19.37 34.27 -2.47
N ARG A 75 -19.13 35.44 -3.08
CA ARG A 75 -18.19 36.42 -2.52
C ARG A 75 -18.71 37.04 -1.23
N LYS A 76 -19.99 37.43 -1.22
CA LYS A 76 -20.65 37.98 -0.03
C LYS A 76 -20.82 36.92 1.05
N VAL A 77 -21.20 35.69 0.69
CA VAL A 77 -21.27 34.57 1.65
C VAL A 77 -19.93 34.38 2.35
N VAL A 78 -18.82 34.33 1.60
CA VAL A 78 -17.51 34.14 2.23
C VAL A 78 -17.11 35.35 3.09
N ASN A 79 -17.23 36.57 2.57
CA ASN A 79 -16.70 37.76 3.25
C ASN A 79 -17.60 38.28 4.38
N GLU A 80 -18.92 38.22 4.21
CA GLU A 80 -19.91 38.87 5.07
C GLU A 80 -20.66 37.87 5.97
N VAL A 81 -20.74 36.59 5.59
CA VAL A 81 -21.45 35.57 6.37
C VAL A 81 -20.46 34.65 7.09
N ILE A 82 -19.54 34.02 6.37
CA ILE A 82 -18.55 33.09 6.93
C ILE A 82 -17.52 33.84 7.75
N PHE A 83 -16.89 34.89 7.19
CA PHE A 83 -15.89 35.72 7.88
C PHE A 83 -16.45 37.06 8.38
N GLY A 84 -17.77 37.25 8.33
CA GLY A 84 -18.41 38.44 8.86
C GLY A 84 -18.35 38.54 10.39
N PRO A 85 -18.85 39.64 10.96
CA PRO A 85 -18.93 39.81 12.41
C PRO A 85 -19.76 38.71 13.08
N GLY A 86 -19.39 38.29 14.29
CA GLY A 86 -20.06 37.22 15.03
C GLY A 86 -20.26 37.54 16.50
N ARG A 87 -21.12 36.76 17.17
CA ARG A 87 -21.47 36.98 18.59
C ARG A 87 -20.67 36.11 19.54
N LYS A 88 -19.95 35.13 19.01
CA LYS A 88 -19.18 34.13 19.73
C LYS A 88 -17.74 34.13 19.24
N LYS A 89 -16.83 33.58 20.05
CA LYS A 89 -15.40 33.52 19.71
C LYS A 89 -15.17 32.68 18.44
N TYR A 90 -15.87 31.55 18.34
CA TYR A 90 -15.73 30.62 17.24
C TYR A 90 -17.00 30.54 16.40
N ARG A 91 -16.82 30.29 15.10
CA ARG A 91 -17.92 29.99 14.17
C ARG A 91 -17.65 28.69 13.44
N PHE A 92 -18.57 27.73 13.58
CA PHE A 92 -18.52 26.45 12.89
C PHE A 92 -19.37 26.50 11.62
N CYS A 93 -18.74 26.30 10.47
CA CYS A 93 -19.41 26.19 9.19
C CYS A 93 -19.41 24.73 8.73
N LYS A 94 -20.60 24.12 8.65
CA LYS A 94 -20.76 22.78 8.07
C LYS A 94 -21.07 22.93 6.58
N HIS A 95 -20.24 22.34 5.74
CA HIS A 95 -20.36 22.36 4.29
C HIS A 95 -20.53 20.94 3.74
N ILE A 96 -21.34 20.80 2.70
CA ILE A 96 -21.26 19.63 1.82
C ILE A 96 -20.25 19.93 0.71
N SER A 97 -19.31 19.02 0.47
CA SER A 97 -18.18 19.21 -0.45
C SER A 97 -18.59 19.66 -1.85
N LYS A 98 -19.74 19.20 -2.37
CA LYS A 98 -20.22 19.62 -3.70
C LYS A 98 -20.59 21.11 -3.79
N GLU A 99 -20.82 21.77 -2.67
CA GLU A 99 -21.08 23.22 -2.61
C GLU A 99 -19.81 24.04 -2.87
N TRP A 100 -18.63 23.42 -2.73
CA TRP A 100 -17.38 24.01 -3.19
C TRP A 100 -17.38 23.99 -4.73
N VAL A 101 -17.69 25.15 -5.29
CA VAL A 101 -17.75 25.41 -6.74
C VAL A 101 -16.69 26.43 -7.16
N PRO A 102 -16.20 26.37 -8.41
CA PRO A 102 -15.29 27.38 -8.93
C PRO A 102 -15.84 28.81 -8.79
N GLY A 103 -14.96 29.77 -8.48
CA GLY A 103 -15.30 31.19 -8.36
C GLY A 103 -15.54 31.70 -6.94
N LEU A 104 -15.51 30.83 -5.93
CA LEU A 104 -15.46 31.23 -4.52
C LEU A 104 -14.13 31.96 -4.19
N PRO A 105 -14.13 32.96 -3.30
CA PRO A 105 -12.91 33.62 -2.86
C PRO A 105 -11.87 32.66 -2.28
N SER A 106 -10.59 32.84 -2.62
CA SER A 106 -9.51 32.00 -2.07
C SER A 106 -9.38 32.08 -0.55
N ASP A 107 -9.90 33.15 0.05
CA ASP A 107 -9.94 33.34 1.50
C ASP A 107 -10.67 32.20 2.21
N LEU A 108 -11.66 31.58 1.56
CA LEU A 108 -12.38 30.42 2.09
C LEU A 108 -11.45 29.26 2.46
N MET A 109 -10.36 29.05 1.70
CA MET A 109 -9.42 27.94 1.91
C MET A 109 -8.14 28.39 2.63
N LYS A 110 -7.84 29.70 2.59
CA LYS A 110 -6.64 30.28 3.23
C LYS A 110 -6.85 30.66 4.70
N LYS A 111 -8.08 31.00 5.09
CA LYS A 111 -8.45 31.45 6.44
C LYS A 111 -9.27 30.38 7.15
N GLY A 112 -9.23 30.40 8.48
CA GLY A 112 -9.93 29.44 9.31
C GLY A 112 -9.22 28.09 9.43
N LYS A 113 -9.80 27.21 10.24
CA LYS A 113 -9.32 25.85 10.51
C LYS A 113 -10.19 24.85 9.75
N HIS A 114 -9.60 23.92 9.00
CA HIS A 114 -10.33 22.97 8.17
C HIS A 114 -10.15 21.53 8.63
N PHE A 115 -11.24 20.77 8.59
CA PHE A 115 -11.21 19.32 8.72
C PHE A 115 -12.27 18.67 7.81
N LEU A 116 -12.03 17.41 7.48
CA LEU A 116 -12.87 16.63 6.57
C LEU A 116 -13.53 15.48 7.33
N VAL A 117 -14.73 15.12 6.91
CA VAL A 117 -15.41 13.89 7.37
C VAL A 117 -15.72 13.02 6.17
N ILE A 118 -15.24 11.79 6.23
CA ILE A 118 -15.51 10.76 5.22
C ILE A 118 -16.43 9.68 5.80
N ARG A 119 -17.19 9.04 4.92
CA ARG A 119 -17.94 7.83 5.25
C ARG A 119 -17.87 6.88 4.07
N ASN A 120 -17.82 5.58 4.36
CA ASN A 120 -17.74 4.56 3.33
C ASN A 120 -18.96 4.65 2.39
N PRO A 121 -18.76 4.72 1.06
CA PRO A 121 -19.87 4.74 0.09
C PRO A 121 -20.86 3.57 0.23
N LEU A 122 -20.41 2.42 0.74
CA LEU A 122 -21.29 1.28 1.08
C LEU A 122 -22.39 1.66 2.08
N ASP A 123 -22.12 2.58 3.00
CA ASP A 123 -23.07 3.06 4.02
C ASP A 123 -23.82 4.32 3.59
N ILE A 124 -23.25 5.10 2.66
CA ILE A 124 -23.88 6.32 2.14
C ILE A 124 -24.99 5.97 1.16
N LEU A 125 -24.69 5.15 0.15
CA LEU A 125 -25.55 4.95 -1.03
C LEU A 125 -26.96 4.46 -0.68
N PRO A 126 -27.14 3.39 0.12
CA PRO A 126 -28.49 2.91 0.49
C PRO A 126 -29.29 3.92 1.33
N SER A 127 -28.58 4.82 2.02
CA SER A 127 -29.22 5.86 2.81
C SER A 127 -29.53 7.13 2.01
N PHE A 128 -28.77 7.41 0.96
CA PHE A 128 -28.90 8.61 0.15
C PHE A 128 -30.11 8.53 -0.78
N GLU A 129 -30.34 7.36 -1.40
CA GLU A 129 -31.47 7.11 -2.31
C GLU A 129 -32.83 7.42 -1.68
N LYS A 130 -32.95 7.31 -0.35
CA LYS A 130 -34.17 7.63 0.40
C LYS A 130 -34.55 9.11 0.38
N VAL A 131 -33.62 9.98 -0.01
CA VAL A 131 -33.82 11.43 -0.07
C VAL A 131 -33.84 11.90 -1.52
N LEU A 132 -32.84 11.50 -2.32
CA LEU A 132 -32.69 11.89 -3.72
C LEU A 132 -32.10 10.72 -4.53
N PRO A 133 -32.36 10.64 -5.85
CA PRO A 133 -31.63 9.74 -6.73
C PRO A 133 -30.10 10.00 -6.64
N PRO A 134 -29.28 8.97 -6.36
CA PRO A 134 -27.85 9.16 -6.22
C PRO A 134 -27.16 9.31 -7.58
N SER A 135 -26.21 10.24 -7.66
CA SER A 135 -25.29 10.40 -8.79
C SER A 135 -23.90 10.73 -8.27
N PHE A 136 -22.87 10.53 -9.10
CA PHE A 136 -21.49 10.83 -8.71
C PHE A 136 -21.31 12.30 -8.27
N GLN A 137 -21.96 13.23 -8.98
CA GLN A 137 -21.97 14.65 -8.63
C GLN A 137 -22.74 14.93 -7.33
N GLU A 138 -23.86 14.25 -7.10
CA GLU A 138 -24.66 14.42 -5.87
C GLU A 138 -23.94 13.97 -4.61
N LEU A 139 -23.06 12.95 -4.72
CA LEU A 139 -22.25 12.47 -3.60
C LEU A 139 -21.12 13.42 -3.19
N GLY A 140 -20.58 14.21 -4.12
CA GLY A 140 -19.51 15.19 -3.83
C GLY A 140 -18.17 14.58 -3.40
N VAL A 141 -17.93 13.28 -3.62
CA VAL A 141 -16.68 12.62 -3.19
C VAL A 141 -15.48 13.21 -3.94
N ALA A 142 -15.61 13.49 -5.24
CA ALA A 142 -14.57 14.14 -6.03
C ALA A 142 -14.27 15.56 -5.52
N ASN A 143 -15.30 16.34 -5.18
CA ASN A 143 -15.10 17.66 -4.59
C ASN A 143 -14.34 17.60 -3.26
N LEU A 144 -14.60 16.57 -2.44
CA LEU A 144 -13.90 16.39 -1.18
C LEU A 144 -12.39 16.12 -1.38
N ILE A 145 -12.03 15.40 -2.45
CA ILE A 145 -10.63 15.22 -2.89
C ILE A 145 -10.02 16.55 -3.32
N SER A 146 -10.75 17.36 -4.10
CA SER A 146 -10.26 18.68 -4.53
C SER A 146 -9.96 19.60 -3.35
N ILE A 147 -10.86 19.64 -2.36
CA ILE A 147 -10.68 20.38 -1.11
C ILE A 147 -9.44 19.89 -0.36
N TYR A 148 -9.28 18.57 -0.22
CA TYR A 148 -8.10 17.98 0.42
C TYR A 148 -6.79 18.38 -0.27
N ASN A 149 -6.76 18.32 -1.60
CA ASN A 149 -5.58 18.66 -2.39
C ASN A 149 -5.24 20.15 -2.28
N GLU A 150 -6.22 21.04 -2.43
CA GLU A 150 -5.99 22.49 -2.31
C GLU A 150 -5.43 22.86 -0.93
N LEU A 151 -5.99 22.32 0.16
CA LEU A 151 -5.48 22.56 1.51
C LEU A 151 -4.07 21.98 1.71
N SER A 152 -3.78 20.82 1.11
CA SER A 152 -2.46 20.19 1.16
C SER A 152 -1.40 21.01 0.40
N GLU A 153 -1.75 21.56 -0.77
CA GLU A 153 -0.88 22.44 -1.57
C GLU A 153 -0.57 23.76 -0.85
N LEU A 154 -1.50 24.25 -0.02
CA LEU A 154 -1.28 25.38 0.88
C LEU A 154 -0.38 25.03 2.09
N GLY A 155 0.11 23.79 2.19
CA GLY A 155 0.96 23.32 3.30
C GLY A 155 0.18 23.04 4.58
N ARG A 156 -1.15 22.91 4.52
CA ARG A 156 -2.05 22.69 5.66
C ARG A 156 -2.97 21.48 5.41
N PRO A 157 -2.41 20.26 5.27
CA PRO A 157 -3.23 19.07 5.05
C PRO A 157 -4.24 18.90 6.19
N PRO A 158 -5.55 18.82 5.90
CA PRO A 158 -6.57 18.84 6.94
C PRO A 158 -6.65 17.51 7.68
N LEU A 159 -7.07 17.55 8.95
CA LEU A 159 -7.47 16.34 9.67
C LEU A 159 -8.67 15.70 8.96
N ILE A 160 -8.62 14.37 8.78
CA ILE A 160 -9.72 13.59 8.22
C ILE A 160 -10.26 12.67 9.31
N ILE A 161 -11.57 12.73 9.55
CA ILE A 161 -12.31 11.85 10.45
C ILE A 161 -13.11 10.83 9.63
N ASP A 162 -12.98 9.55 9.96
CA ASP A 162 -13.90 8.54 9.45
C ASP A 162 -15.16 8.49 10.34
N ALA A 163 -16.33 8.59 9.71
CA ALA A 163 -17.61 8.53 10.40
C ALA A 163 -17.79 7.24 11.22
N ALA A 164 -17.17 6.13 10.83
CA ALA A 164 -17.20 4.89 11.60
C ALA A 164 -16.44 5.03 12.94
N GLU A 165 -15.26 5.66 12.93
CA GLU A 165 -14.46 5.92 14.14
C GLU A 165 -15.22 6.86 15.10
N LEU A 166 -15.84 7.91 14.55
CA LEU A 166 -16.68 8.83 15.33
C LEU A 166 -17.88 8.12 15.99
N GLN A 167 -18.46 7.10 15.34
CA GLN A 167 -19.57 6.34 15.92
C GLN A 167 -19.13 5.31 16.96
N GLU A 168 -17.91 4.78 16.82
CA GLU A 168 -17.33 3.78 17.70
C GLU A 168 -16.89 4.39 19.03
N ASP A 169 -16.15 5.50 18.97
CA ASP A 169 -15.72 6.26 20.14
C ASP A 169 -15.85 7.78 19.90
N PRO A 170 -17.05 8.35 20.12
CA PRO A 170 -17.31 9.75 19.90
C PRO A 170 -16.46 10.67 20.79
N GLU A 171 -16.19 10.27 22.02
CA GLU A 171 -15.45 11.08 22.98
C GLU A 171 -13.97 11.18 22.58
N ALA A 172 -13.31 10.06 22.33
CA ALA A 172 -11.92 10.07 21.87
C ALA A 172 -11.76 10.84 20.56
N THR A 173 -12.67 10.63 19.59
CA THR A 173 -12.64 11.32 18.30
C THR A 173 -12.80 12.83 18.45
N LEU A 174 -13.77 13.29 19.25
CA LEU A 174 -14.00 14.72 19.46
C LEU A 174 -12.89 15.39 20.28
N CYS A 175 -12.31 14.69 21.26
CA CYS A 175 -11.14 15.16 22.01
C CYS A 175 -9.96 15.41 21.05
N GLY A 176 -9.61 14.43 20.22
CA GLY A 176 -8.53 14.56 19.24
C GLY A 176 -8.80 15.64 18.18
N LEU A 177 -10.07 15.81 17.76
CA LEU A 177 -10.46 16.90 16.88
C LEU A 177 -10.29 18.27 17.55
N CYS A 178 -10.72 18.43 18.79
CA CYS A 178 -10.60 19.69 19.53
C CYS A 178 -9.12 20.06 19.75
N GLU A 179 -8.28 19.08 20.08
CA GLU A 179 -6.82 19.26 20.17
C GLU A 179 -6.22 19.73 18.84
N TYR A 180 -6.55 19.08 17.72
CA TYR A 180 -6.10 19.50 16.39
C TYR A 180 -6.56 20.92 16.03
N LEU A 181 -7.79 21.28 16.41
CA LEU A 181 -8.36 22.60 16.18
C LEU A 181 -7.89 23.65 17.18
N ASP A 182 -7.07 23.30 18.17
CA ASP A 182 -6.62 24.19 19.24
C ASP A 182 -7.82 24.88 19.95
N ILE A 183 -8.80 24.08 20.36
CA ILE A 183 -9.96 24.49 21.16
C ILE A 183 -10.18 23.53 22.33
N PRO A 184 -10.74 23.98 23.47
CA PRO A 184 -11.00 23.09 24.60
C PRO A 184 -12.15 22.13 24.27
N PHE A 185 -12.01 20.83 24.55
CA PHE A 185 -13.12 19.89 24.49
C PHE A 185 -14.18 20.21 25.56
N GLN A 186 -15.46 20.14 25.20
CA GLN A 186 -16.58 20.31 26.13
C GLN A 186 -17.46 19.05 26.09
N ALA A 187 -17.69 18.40 27.24
CA ALA A 187 -18.49 17.17 27.31
C ALA A 187 -19.94 17.33 26.78
N ALA A 188 -20.46 18.57 26.78
CA ALA A 188 -21.75 18.91 26.17
C ALA A 188 -21.81 18.51 24.68
N MET A 189 -20.67 18.49 23.98
CA MET A 189 -20.58 18.09 22.57
C MET A 189 -21.07 16.64 22.30
N LEU A 190 -21.14 15.77 23.32
CA LEU A 190 -21.51 14.36 23.14
C LEU A 190 -23.02 14.12 23.03
N LYS A 191 -23.86 15.08 23.49
CA LYS A 191 -25.30 14.89 23.59
C LYS A 191 -26.06 16.14 23.19
N TRP A 192 -27.23 15.98 22.57
CA TRP A 192 -28.12 17.07 22.22
C TRP A 192 -29.59 16.66 22.42
N GLU A 193 -30.48 17.64 22.48
CA GLU A 193 -31.91 17.37 22.52
C GLU A 193 -32.44 16.91 21.16
N ALA A 194 -33.38 15.97 21.16
CA ALA A 194 -34.09 15.57 19.96
C ALA A 194 -34.96 16.72 19.41
N GLY A 195 -35.33 16.63 18.13
CA GLY A 195 -36.17 17.61 17.43
C GLY A 195 -35.39 18.64 16.61
N PRO A 196 -36.11 19.41 15.77
CA PRO A 196 -35.51 20.46 14.93
C PRO A 196 -34.83 21.54 15.77
N LYS A 197 -33.83 22.20 15.17
CA LYS A 197 -33.04 23.26 15.83
C LYS A 197 -33.17 24.57 15.05
N PRO A 198 -33.10 25.74 15.70
CA PRO A 198 -33.13 27.03 15.00
C PRO A 198 -31.99 27.23 13.99
N ILE A 199 -30.89 26.50 14.18
CA ILE A 199 -29.71 26.50 13.28
C ILE A 199 -29.87 25.59 12.05
N ASP A 200 -30.96 24.83 11.96
CA ASP A 200 -31.24 23.95 10.83
C ASP A 200 -31.50 24.78 9.57
N GLY A 201 -30.84 24.43 8.46
CA GLY A 201 -31.15 25.01 7.16
C GLY A 201 -32.57 24.65 6.70
N ILE A 202 -33.11 25.43 5.76
CA ILE A 202 -34.50 25.25 5.28
C ILE A 202 -34.77 23.86 4.68
N TRP A 203 -33.72 23.14 4.26
CA TRP A 203 -33.78 21.78 3.71
C TRP A 203 -33.89 20.69 4.78
N ALA A 204 -33.80 21.02 6.07
CA ALA A 204 -33.87 20.05 7.16
C ALA A 204 -35.08 19.10 7.12
N PRO A 205 -36.31 19.52 6.72
CA PRO A 205 -37.44 18.59 6.60
C PRO A 205 -37.20 17.41 5.65
N TRP A 206 -36.33 17.57 4.65
CA TRP A 206 -35.97 16.53 3.69
C TRP A 206 -34.81 15.65 4.16
N TRP A 207 -33.83 16.24 4.85
CA TRP A 207 -32.56 15.56 5.14
C TRP A 207 -32.40 15.06 6.58
N TYR A 208 -33.01 15.74 7.57
CA TYR A 208 -32.64 15.60 8.99
C TYR A 208 -33.60 14.74 9.81
N LYS A 209 -34.60 14.13 9.18
CA LYS A 209 -35.60 13.27 9.84
C LYS A 209 -35.01 12.21 10.79
N SER A 210 -33.86 11.62 10.45
CA SER A 210 -33.17 10.66 11.33
C SER A 210 -32.42 11.33 12.48
N LEU A 211 -31.80 12.49 12.22
CA LEU A 211 -31.04 13.25 13.22
C LEU A 211 -31.96 13.87 14.27
N HIS A 212 -33.13 14.38 13.87
CA HIS A 212 -34.14 14.91 14.80
C HIS A 212 -34.66 13.86 15.80
N LYS A 213 -34.39 12.56 15.59
CA LYS A 213 -34.70 11.48 16.54
C LYS A 213 -33.51 11.06 17.41
N SER A 214 -32.34 11.65 17.19
CA SER A 214 -31.11 11.32 17.89
C SER A 214 -30.86 12.30 19.04
N THR A 215 -30.03 11.87 19.99
CA THR A 215 -29.62 12.67 21.14
C THR A 215 -28.10 12.66 21.34
N GLY A 216 -27.36 12.22 20.32
CA GLY A 216 -25.92 11.97 20.36
C GLY A 216 -25.50 11.02 19.23
N PHE A 217 -24.20 10.76 19.13
CA PHE A 217 -23.65 9.75 18.22
C PHE A 217 -24.01 8.34 18.72
N LYS A 218 -24.42 7.47 17.80
CA LYS A 218 -24.76 6.08 18.11
C LYS A 218 -23.82 5.15 17.34
N PRO A 219 -23.43 4.00 17.92
CA PRO A 219 -22.67 2.99 17.21
C PRO A 219 -23.35 2.59 15.90
N ALA A 220 -22.54 2.31 14.89
CA ALA A 220 -23.02 1.73 13.65
C ALA A 220 -23.70 0.37 13.91
N ARG A 221 -24.56 -0.07 12.98
CA ARG A 221 -25.12 -1.42 13.05
C ARG A 221 -23.98 -2.43 12.95
N LYS A 222 -23.99 -3.46 13.80
CA LYS A 222 -22.98 -4.52 13.79
C LYS A 222 -22.91 -5.24 12.44
N TYR A 223 -24.05 -5.44 11.79
CA TYR A 223 -24.15 -6.08 10.47
C TYR A 223 -24.86 -5.13 9.50
N PRO A 224 -24.32 -4.91 8.29
CA PRO A 224 -24.95 -4.09 7.27
C PRO A 224 -26.13 -4.83 6.60
N GLU A 225 -27.01 -4.07 5.96
CA GLU A 225 -28.01 -4.61 5.03
C GLU A 225 -27.34 -5.02 3.70
N PRO A 226 -27.98 -5.88 2.88
CA PRO A 226 -27.49 -6.17 1.54
C PRO A 226 -27.32 -4.90 0.71
N PHE A 227 -26.16 -4.77 0.07
CA PHE A 227 -25.89 -3.63 -0.80
C PHE A 227 -26.73 -3.72 -2.08
N PRO A 228 -27.52 -2.69 -2.45
CA PRO A 228 -28.37 -2.78 -3.64
C PRO A 228 -27.53 -2.78 -4.92
N PHE A 229 -27.74 -3.78 -5.78
CA PHE A 229 -26.99 -3.95 -7.02
C PHE A 229 -27.08 -2.74 -7.96
N SER A 230 -28.20 -2.00 -7.96
CA SER A 230 -28.39 -0.78 -8.73
C SER A 230 -27.34 0.31 -8.46
N HIS A 231 -26.68 0.27 -7.29
CA HIS A 231 -25.67 1.25 -6.90
C HIS A 231 -24.23 0.83 -7.21
N TYR A 232 -24.01 -0.37 -7.78
CA TYR A 232 -22.67 -0.93 -7.93
C TYR A 232 -21.76 -0.06 -8.80
N ASN A 233 -22.25 0.42 -9.95
CA ASN A 233 -21.47 1.33 -10.82
C ASN A 233 -21.04 2.61 -10.11
N LEU A 234 -21.86 3.12 -9.19
CA LEU A 234 -21.55 4.33 -8.43
C LEU A 234 -20.59 4.04 -7.27
N LEU A 235 -20.69 2.85 -6.68
CA LEU A 235 -19.72 2.34 -5.71
C LEU A 235 -18.32 2.24 -6.35
N GLU A 236 -18.21 1.67 -7.55
CA GLU A 236 -16.93 1.55 -8.26
C GLU A 236 -16.27 2.90 -8.54
N GLN A 237 -17.07 3.94 -8.84
CA GLN A 237 -16.55 5.30 -9.05
C GLN A 237 -16.12 5.98 -7.74
N SER A 238 -16.86 5.77 -6.65
CA SER A 238 -16.68 6.53 -5.40
C SER A 238 -15.74 5.87 -4.39
N LEU A 239 -15.68 4.54 -4.35
CA LEU A 239 -14.91 3.79 -3.37
C LEU A 239 -13.39 4.03 -3.48
N PRO A 240 -12.78 4.12 -4.68
CA PRO A 240 -11.35 4.45 -4.80
C PRO A 240 -11.00 5.82 -4.21
N LEU A 241 -11.87 6.82 -4.40
CA LEU A 241 -11.68 8.17 -3.86
C LEU A 241 -11.83 8.19 -2.33
N TYR A 242 -12.84 7.49 -1.78
CA TYR A 242 -12.94 7.28 -0.34
C TYR A 242 -11.69 6.60 0.23
N ASN A 243 -11.21 5.53 -0.41
CA ASN A 243 -10.02 4.80 0.04
C ASN A 243 -8.75 5.66 -0.01
N PHE A 244 -8.65 6.60 -0.97
CA PHE A 244 -7.55 7.57 -0.99
C PHE A 244 -7.57 8.47 0.25
N LEU A 245 -8.72 9.07 0.59
CA LEU A 245 -8.84 9.92 1.79
C LEU A 245 -8.64 9.11 3.07
N ARG A 246 -9.16 7.87 3.11
CA ARG A 246 -9.04 6.98 4.27
C ARG A 246 -7.59 6.69 4.65
N ARG A 247 -6.67 6.60 3.68
CA ARG A 247 -5.22 6.42 3.96
C ARG A 247 -4.60 7.58 4.73
N HIS A 248 -5.24 8.74 4.70
CA HIS A 248 -4.79 9.96 5.38
C HIS A 248 -5.55 10.22 6.69
N VAL A 249 -6.46 9.33 7.09
CA VAL A 249 -7.08 9.38 8.43
C VAL A 249 -6.00 9.09 9.46
N ARG A 250 -5.81 10.04 10.39
CA ARG A 250 -4.92 9.81 11.54
C ARG A 250 -5.59 8.82 12.46
N LYS A 251 -5.02 7.63 12.60
CA LYS A 251 -5.52 6.62 13.53
C LYS A 251 -5.40 7.14 14.97
N SER A 252 -6.49 7.71 15.48
CA SER A 252 -6.65 7.95 16.92
C SER A 252 -7.16 6.63 17.49
N SER A 253 -6.27 5.89 18.14
CA SER A 253 -6.46 4.46 18.41
C SER A 253 -7.65 4.15 19.30
N GLY A 254 -8.69 3.52 18.73
CA GLY A 254 -9.64 2.67 19.43
C GLY A 254 -9.45 1.20 19.01
N LEU A 255 -9.42 0.30 19.99
CA LEU A 255 -9.57 -1.17 19.91
C LEU A 255 -8.41 -2.09 19.46
N LEU A 256 -7.29 -1.59 18.94
CA LEU A 256 -6.01 -2.33 18.95
C LEU A 256 -5.00 -1.47 19.71
N LYS A 257 -4.38 -2.00 20.77
CA LYS A 257 -3.25 -1.37 21.50
C LYS A 257 -2.33 -0.70 20.48
N SER A 258 -2.36 0.64 20.41
CA SER A 258 -1.63 1.52 19.48
C SER A 258 -1.37 0.92 18.09
N PRO A 259 -1.95 1.44 16.98
CA PRO A 259 -1.54 0.97 15.65
C PRO A 259 -0.01 0.97 15.59
N LEU A 260 0.59 -0.18 15.29
CA LEU A 260 2.04 -0.30 15.22
C LEU A 260 2.52 0.82 14.29
N PRO A 261 3.60 1.54 14.65
CA PRO A 261 4.15 2.56 13.77
C PRO A 261 4.45 1.91 12.42
N ASP A 262 4.31 2.69 11.34
CA ASP A 262 4.71 2.22 10.02
C ASP A 262 6.17 1.76 10.11
N PRO A 263 6.48 0.50 9.76
CA PRO A 263 7.83 -0.01 9.89
C PRO A 263 8.76 0.71 8.91
N ASP A 264 10.00 0.94 9.33
CA ASP A 264 11.03 1.48 8.45
C ASP A 264 11.28 0.51 7.28
N LEU A 265 11.36 1.07 6.07
CA LEU A 265 11.77 0.30 4.90
C LEU A 265 13.28 0.06 4.97
N PRO A 266 13.77 -1.16 4.65
CA PRO A 266 15.20 -1.43 4.58
C PRO A 266 15.96 -0.48 3.64
N VAL A 267 15.28 -0.01 2.58
CA VAL A 267 15.78 1.03 1.68
C VAL A 267 14.70 2.11 1.52
N PRO A 268 14.90 3.33 2.06
CA PRO A 268 13.90 4.39 2.04
C PRO A 268 13.41 4.79 0.64
N ALA A 269 14.28 4.68 -0.38
CA ALA A 269 13.92 4.98 -1.78
C ALA A 269 12.77 4.11 -2.31
N ASN A 270 12.53 2.94 -1.71
CA ASN A 270 11.44 2.04 -2.11
C ASN A 270 10.05 2.50 -1.63
N LYS A 271 9.94 3.63 -0.88
CA LYS A 271 8.65 4.18 -0.43
C LYS A 271 7.75 4.60 -1.59
N LYS A 272 8.33 5.12 -2.67
CA LYS A 272 7.62 5.58 -3.87
C LYS A 272 8.11 4.83 -5.11
N LEU A 273 7.86 3.53 -5.15
CA LEU A 273 8.14 2.71 -6.34
C LEU A 273 6.88 2.43 -7.17
N LEU A 274 7.11 2.17 -8.44
CA LEU A 274 6.13 1.67 -9.40
C LEU A 274 6.40 0.18 -9.66
N ALA A 275 5.35 -0.64 -9.65
CA ALA A 275 5.44 -2.07 -9.98
C ALA A 275 4.46 -2.40 -11.10
N TRP A 276 4.87 -3.29 -12.01
CA TRP A 276 4.00 -3.77 -13.09
C TRP A 276 3.12 -4.90 -12.57
N VAL A 277 1.81 -4.86 -12.83
CA VAL A 277 0.87 -5.93 -12.52
C VAL A 277 -0.13 -6.07 -13.67
N GLY A 278 -0.18 -7.25 -14.30
CA GLY A 278 -1.02 -7.50 -15.48
C GLY A 278 -0.50 -6.74 -16.68
N ASP A 279 -1.16 -5.63 -17.00
CA ASP A 279 -0.91 -4.70 -18.11
C ASP A 279 -0.68 -3.25 -17.63
N GLU A 280 -0.65 -3.03 -16.31
CA GLU A 280 -0.54 -1.69 -15.71
C GLU A 280 0.75 -1.50 -14.92
N LEU A 281 1.23 -0.25 -14.89
CA LEU A 281 2.31 0.19 -14.01
C LEU A 281 1.70 1.01 -12.85
N LEU A 282 1.78 0.47 -11.64
CA LEU A 282 1.03 0.94 -10.47
C LEU A 282 1.93 1.40 -9.33
N PRO A 283 1.55 2.43 -8.55
CA PRO A 283 2.22 2.76 -7.29
C PRO A 283 2.21 1.59 -6.30
N ARG A 284 3.25 1.49 -5.46
CA ARG A 284 3.45 0.43 -4.45
C ARG A 284 2.16 -0.01 -3.74
N ASP A 285 1.37 0.91 -3.21
CA ASP A 285 0.17 0.58 -2.42
C ASP A 285 -1.05 0.16 -3.26
N SER A 286 -0.98 0.37 -4.57
CA SER A 286 -2.01 -0.02 -5.54
C SER A 286 -1.65 -1.28 -6.31
N ALA A 287 -0.36 -1.65 -6.37
CA ALA A 287 0.12 -2.86 -7.04
C ALA A 287 -0.36 -4.14 -6.33
N LYS A 288 -1.51 -4.68 -6.78
CA LYS A 288 -2.19 -5.82 -6.17
C LYS A 288 -2.73 -6.76 -7.23
N VAL A 289 -2.76 -8.06 -6.91
CA VAL A 289 -3.49 -9.06 -7.70
C VAL A 289 -4.90 -9.25 -7.15
N SER A 290 -5.81 -9.72 -8.02
CA SER A 290 -7.17 -10.08 -7.59
C SER A 290 -7.13 -11.22 -6.57
N VAL A 291 -8.05 -11.22 -5.60
CA VAL A 291 -8.29 -12.39 -4.73
C VAL A 291 -8.70 -13.63 -5.53
N PHE A 292 -9.18 -13.44 -6.77
CA PHE A 292 -9.50 -14.51 -7.70
C PHE A 292 -8.30 -14.99 -8.52
N ASP A 293 -7.09 -14.43 -8.34
CA ASP A 293 -5.89 -14.92 -9.01
C ASP A 293 -5.46 -16.29 -8.48
N SER A 294 -5.02 -17.16 -9.39
CA SER A 294 -4.48 -18.50 -9.10
C SER A 294 -3.40 -18.49 -8.01
N VAL A 295 -2.55 -17.45 -7.95
CA VAL A 295 -1.49 -17.37 -6.94
C VAL A 295 -2.06 -17.22 -5.53
N VAL A 296 -3.19 -16.52 -5.38
CA VAL A 296 -3.83 -16.29 -4.06
C VAL A 296 -4.57 -17.54 -3.60
N GLN A 297 -5.24 -18.25 -4.51
CA GLN A 297 -6.04 -19.42 -4.16
C GLN A 297 -5.22 -20.69 -3.93
N GLY A 298 -4.06 -20.84 -4.59
CA GLY A 298 -3.29 -22.08 -4.55
C GLY A 298 -1.80 -21.97 -4.88
N GLY A 299 -1.22 -20.76 -4.92
CA GLY A 299 0.21 -20.58 -5.21
C GLY A 299 0.62 -20.96 -6.64
N ASP A 300 -0.33 -21.01 -7.57
CA ASP A 300 -0.17 -21.43 -8.96
C ASP A 300 0.47 -20.32 -9.82
N SER A 301 1.79 -20.18 -9.67
CA SER A 301 2.64 -19.23 -10.39
C SER A 301 4.10 -19.69 -10.48
N VAL A 302 4.81 -19.14 -11.47
CA VAL A 302 6.27 -19.26 -11.62
C VAL A 302 6.93 -17.89 -11.41
N TRP A 303 8.22 -17.87 -11.09
CA TRP A 303 8.94 -16.62 -10.87
C TRP A 303 10.41 -16.70 -11.26
N GLU A 304 11.08 -15.54 -11.29
CA GLU A 304 12.52 -15.39 -11.49
C GLU A 304 13.07 -14.25 -10.63
N GLY A 305 14.34 -14.35 -10.26
CA GLY A 305 15.08 -13.30 -9.58
C GLY A 305 16.12 -12.72 -10.52
N LEU A 306 15.90 -11.50 -11.01
CA LEU A 306 16.79 -10.80 -11.93
C LEU A 306 17.57 -9.72 -11.21
N ARG A 307 18.75 -9.38 -11.71
CA ARG A 307 19.57 -8.33 -11.11
C ARG A 307 20.17 -7.39 -12.13
N VAL A 308 20.17 -6.12 -11.75
CA VAL A 308 20.69 -5.03 -12.56
C VAL A 308 22.07 -4.63 -12.05
N TYR A 309 23.05 -4.61 -12.97
CA TYR A 309 24.40 -4.10 -12.75
C TYR A 309 24.75 -3.16 -13.89
N SER A 310 25.20 -1.94 -13.57
CA SER A 310 25.77 -1.00 -14.56
C SER A 310 24.93 -0.85 -15.85
N GLY A 311 23.62 -0.68 -15.71
CA GLY A 311 22.68 -0.50 -16.80
C GLY A 311 22.29 -1.78 -17.56
N LYS A 312 22.69 -2.96 -17.08
CA LYS A 312 22.42 -4.26 -17.72
C LYS A 312 21.72 -5.22 -16.77
N ILE A 313 20.86 -6.07 -17.32
CA ILE A 313 20.24 -7.18 -16.59
C ILE A 313 21.10 -8.43 -16.82
N PHE A 314 21.77 -8.89 -15.77
CA PHE A 314 22.67 -10.04 -15.85
C PHE A 314 21.88 -11.32 -16.12
N LYS A 315 22.32 -12.09 -17.13
CA LYS A 315 21.75 -13.40 -17.52
C LYS A 315 20.23 -13.39 -17.80
N LEU A 316 19.70 -12.27 -18.31
CA LEU A 316 18.26 -12.11 -18.55
C LEU A 316 17.68 -13.22 -19.44
N GLU A 317 18.35 -13.54 -20.55
CA GLU A 317 17.81 -14.51 -21.51
C GLU A 317 17.71 -15.92 -20.90
N GLU A 318 18.71 -16.33 -20.11
CA GLU A 318 18.71 -17.59 -19.39
C GLU A 318 17.63 -17.65 -18.30
N HIS A 319 17.39 -16.52 -17.61
CA HIS A 319 16.28 -16.42 -16.65
C HIS A 319 14.92 -16.56 -17.36
N LEU A 320 14.75 -15.93 -18.53
CA LEU A 320 13.52 -16.04 -19.29
C LEU A 320 13.32 -17.47 -19.83
N ASP A 321 14.37 -18.15 -20.30
CA ASP A 321 14.30 -19.57 -20.70
C ASP A 321 13.71 -20.42 -19.58
N ARG A 322 14.24 -20.30 -18.35
CA ARG A 322 13.76 -21.06 -17.20
C ARG A 322 12.33 -20.69 -16.77
N LEU A 323 11.94 -19.42 -16.90
CA LEU A 323 10.57 -18.97 -16.66
C LEU A 323 9.60 -19.69 -17.64
N PHE A 324 9.95 -19.72 -18.94
CA PHE A 324 9.15 -20.39 -19.96
C PHE A 324 9.09 -21.90 -19.75
N ASP A 325 10.21 -22.54 -19.41
CA ASP A 325 10.25 -23.97 -19.11
C ASP A 325 9.39 -24.32 -17.88
N SER A 326 9.45 -23.49 -16.83
CA SER A 326 8.63 -23.67 -15.63
C SER A 326 7.14 -23.48 -15.95
N ALA A 327 6.78 -22.45 -16.73
CA ALA A 327 5.40 -22.21 -17.15
C ALA A 327 4.87 -23.34 -18.02
N LYS A 328 5.70 -23.88 -18.92
CA LYS A 328 5.39 -25.03 -19.76
C LYS A 328 5.19 -26.31 -18.93
N ALA A 329 6.05 -26.56 -17.95
CA ALA A 329 5.93 -27.70 -17.03
C ALA A 329 4.61 -27.65 -16.23
N LEU A 330 4.16 -26.45 -15.87
CA LEU A 330 2.86 -26.24 -15.23
C LEU A 330 1.70 -26.12 -16.24
N ALA A 331 1.91 -26.38 -17.53
CA ALA A 331 0.89 -26.30 -18.59
C ALA A 331 0.15 -24.95 -18.66
N PHE A 332 0.88 -23.84 -18.50
CA PHE A 332 0.31 -22.50 -18.69
C PHE A 332 -0.11 -22.32 -20.15
N LYS A 333 -1.25 -21.65 -20.37
CA LYS A 333 -1.74 -21.23 -21.69
C LYS A 333 -1.68 -19.70 -21.75
N ASN A 334 -1.58 -19.14 -22.96
CA ASN A 334 -1.52 -17.69 -23.16
C ASN A 334 -0.41 -17.01 -22.34
N VAL A 335 0.78 -17.63 -22.34
CA VAL A 335 1.98 -17.05 -21.72
C VAL A 335 2.42 -15.86 -22.59
N PRO A 336 2.69 -14.67 -22.02
CA PRO A 336 3.21 -13.53 -22.77
C PRO A 336 4.52 -13.89 -23.50
N THR A 337 4.73 -13.28 -24.65
CA THR A 337 5.95 -13.47 -25.44
C THR A 337 7.17 -12.92 -24.69
N ARG A 338 8.35 -13.40 -25.07
CA ARG A 338 9.62 -12.93 -24.51
C ARG A 338 9.77 -11.41 -24.58
N GLU A 339 9.39 -10.81 -25.71
CA GLU A 339 9.51 -9.37 -25.92
C GLU A 339 8.51 -8.57 -25.08
N GLU A 340 7.27 -9.06 -24.88
CA GLU A 340 6.31 -8.43 -23.98
C GLU A 340 6.81 -8.43 -22.52
N ILE A 341 7.41 -9.54 -22.08
CA ILE A 341 8.01 -9.62 -20.73
C ILE A 341 9.19 -8.66 -20.59
N LYS A 342 10.07 -8.59 -21.59
CA LYS A 342 11.22 -7.67 -21.61
C LYS A 342 10.76 -6.21 -21.57
N GLU A 343 9.75 -5.86 -22.37
CA GLU A 343 9.19 -4.50 -22.40
C GLU A 343 8.62 -4.10 -21.04
N ALA A 344 7.86 -4.99 -20.38
CA ALA A 344 7.35 -4.74 -19.03
C ALA A 344 8.48 -4.53 -18.02
N ILE A 345 9.55 -5.33 -18.10
CA ILE A 345 10.75 -5.20 -17.25
C ILE A 345 11.42 -3.84 -17.49
N PHE A 346 11.73 -3.50 -18.74
CA PHE A 346 12.43 -2.26 -19.07
C PHE A 346 11.61 -1.03 -18.70
N ARG A 347 10.31 -0.98 -19.03
CA ARG A 347 9.44 0.13 -18.64
C ARG A 347 9.41 0.32 -17.12
N THR A 348 9.35 -0.77 -16.36
CA THR A 348 9.35 -0.71 -14.89
C THR A 348 10.66 -0.14 -14.36
N LEU A 349 11.81 -0.60 -14.85
CA LEU A 349 13.12 -0.10 -14.43
C LEU A 349 13.32 1.38 -14.79
N ILE A 350 13.04 1.74 -16.04
CA ILE A 350 13.19 3.11 -16.57
C ILE A 350 12.32 4.09 -15.77
N ARG A 351 11.06 3.75 -15.49
CA ARG A 351 10.13 4.63 -14.75
C ARG A 351 10.51 4.79 -13.28
N ASN A 352 11.27 3.85 -12.72
CA ASN A 352 11.82 3.96 -11.37
C ASN A 352 13.26 4.52 -11.33
N GLY A 353 13.90 4.79 -12.48
CA GLY A 353 15.30 5.20 -12.55
C GLY A 353 16.29 4.12 -12.08
N MET A 354 15.92 2.85 -12.16
CA MET A 354 16.69 1.72 -11.63
C MET A 354 17.65 1.17 -12.70
N PHE A 355 18.86 1.73 -12.74
CA PHE A 355 19.92 1.32 -13.67
C PHE A 355 21.08 0.58 -12.99
N ASP A 356 21.05 0.40 -11.68
CA ASP A 356 22.06 -0.37 -10.93
C ASP A 356 21.48 -0.84 -9.59
N ASN A 357 22.19 -1.69 -8.85
CA ASN A 357 21.87 -2.09 -7.46
C ASN A 357 20.39 -2.41 -7.20
N SER A 358 19.75 -3.03 -8.18
CA SER A 358 18.31 -3.31 -8.17
C SER A 358 18.06 -4.78 -8.41
N HIS A 359 17.09 -5.33 -7.68
CA HIS A 359 16.63 -6.69 -7.85
C HIS A 359 15.18 -6.68 -8.32
N ILE A 360 14.88 -7.58 -9.25
CA ILE A 360 13.54 -7.75 -9.80
C ILE A 360 13.05 -9.14 -9.41
N ARG A 361 11.95 -9.17 -8.65
CA ARG A 361 11.13 -10.38 -8.52
C ARG A 361 10.13 -10.37 -9.68
N LEU A 362 10.48 -11.09 -10.74
CA LEU A 362 9.61 -11.32 -11.89
C LEU A 362 8.69 -12.49 -11.55
N SER A 363 7.38 -12.35 -11.64
CA SER A 363 6.44 -13.47 -11.41
C SER A 363 5.40 -13.54 -12.51
N LEU A 364 5.00 -14.75 -12.86
CA LEU A 364 3.93 -15.01 -13.82
C LEU A 364 2.94 -15.97 -13.17
N THR A 365 1.75 -15.48 -12.88
CA THR A 365 0.65 -16.32 -12.38
C THR A 365 -0.10 -16.91 -13.55
N ARG A 366 -0.80 -18.04 -13.34
CA ARG A 366 -1.76 -18.54 -14.34
C ARG A 366 -2.92 -17.56 -14.57
N GLY A 367 -3.08 -16.59 -13.69
CA GLY A 367 -3.95 -15.44 -13.83
C GLY A 367 -5.22 -15.50 -12.99
N LYS A 368 -6.06 -14.49 -13.21
CA LYS A 368 -7.40 -14.39 -12.62
C LYS A 368 -8.27 -15.56 -13.06
N LYS A 369 -9.05 -16.12 -12.12
CA LYS A 369 -10.09 -17.10 -12.38
C LYS A 369 -11.46 -16.45 -12.50
N VAL A 370 -12.34 -17.03 -13.33
CA VAL A 370 -13.76 -16.62 -13.41
C VAL A 370 -14.56 -17.02 -12.16
N THR A 371 -14.11 -18.02 -11.43
CA THR A 371 -14.68 -18.47 -10.16
C THR A 371 -13.62 -19.11 -9.28
N SER A 372 -13.88 -19.23 -7.98
CA SER A 372 -13.00 -19.93 -7.04
C SER A 372 -12.97 -21.43 -7.35
N GLY A 373 -11.78 -22.03 -7.38
CA GLY A 373 -11.64 -23.47 -7.59
C GLY A 373 -10.24 -23.90 -8.03
N MET A 374 -9.95 -25.19 -7.86
CA MET A 374 -8.62 -25.77 -8.15
C MET A 374 -8.35 -25.96 -9.65
N SER A 375 -9.39 -26.06 -10.49
CA SER A 375 -9.21 -26.33 -11.92
C SER A 375 -8.52 -25.16 -12.64
N PRO A 376 -7.48 -25.41 -13.44
CA PRO A 376 -6.89 -24.43 -14.35
C PRO A 376 -7.85 -23.94 -15.45
N GLU A 377 -8.92 -24.68 -15.74
CA GLU A 377 -9.91 -24.30 -16.76
C GLU A 377 -10.69 -23.02 -16.38
N PHE A 378 -10.63 -22.59 -15.13
CA PHE A 378 -11.21 -21.30 -14.71
C PHE A 378 -10.33 -20.09 -15.05
N ASN A 379 -9.07 -20.29 -15.47
CA ASN A 379 -8.13 -19.22 -15.84
C ASN A 379 -8.38 -18.72 -17.27
N LEU A 380 -9.50 -18.01 -17.47
CA LEU A 380 -9.94 -17.55 -18.79
C LEU A 380 -9.47 -16.14 -19.15
N TYR A 381 -8.87 -15.41 -18.21
CA TYR A 381 -8.40 -14.03 -18.42
C TYR A 381 -6.94 -13.92 -18.90
N GLY A 382 -6.25 -15.05 -19.08
CA GLY A 382 -4.81 -15.07 -19.40
C GLY A 382 -3.91 -14.92 -18.17
N CYS A 383 -2.60 -15.06 -18.38
CA CYS A 383 -1.61 -14.98 -17.29
C CYS A 383 -1.51 -13.56 -16.72
N THR A 384 -1.13 -13.41 -15.45
CA THR A 384 -0.84 -12.11 -14.84
C THR A 384 0.67 -11.98 -14.61
N LEU A 385 1.31 -11.09 -15.38
CA LEU A 385 2.73 -10.75 -15.23
C LEU A 385 2.90 -9.74 -14.10
N ILE A 386 3.90 -9.95 -13.24
CA ILE A 386 4.25 -9.08 -12.14
C ILE A 386 5.74 -8.76 -12.24
N VAL A 387 6.08 -7.48 -12.32
CA VAL A 387 7.46 -7.00 -12.26
C VAL A 387 7.61 -6.14 -11.00
N LEU A 388 8.19 -6.74 -9.96
CA LEU A 388 8.51 -6.04 -8.72
C LEU A 388 10.01 -5.75 -8.67
N ALA A 389 10.39 -4.54 -9.08
CA ALA A 389 11.75 -4.04 -8.95
C ALA A 389 11.91 -3.22 -7.66
N GLU A 390 12.99 -3.47 -6.91
CA GLU A 390 13.34 -2.73 -5.71
C GLU A 390 14.83 -2.36 -5.74
N TRP A 391 15.17 -1.18 -5.21
CA TRP A 391 16.54 -0.88 -4.81
C TRP A 391 16.93 -1.88 -3.72
N LYS A 392 17.94 -2.69 -4.00
CA LYS A 392 18.24 -3.85 -3.16
C LYS A 392 19.72 -4.23 -3.29
N PRO A 393 20.58 -3.75 -2.36
CA PRO A 393 21.96 -4.22 -2.29
C PRO A 393 22.03 -5.72 -1.94
N PRO A 394 23.21 -6.37 -2.07
CA PRO A 394 23.39 -7.75 -1.62
C PRO A 394 22.89 -7.95 -0.19
N VAL A 395 22.15 -9.04 0.04
CA VAL A 395 21.47 -9.30 1.33
C VAL A 395 22.33 -9.99 2.38
N TYR A 396 23.48 -10.52 1.97
CA TYR A 396 24.40 -11.23 2.86
C TYR A 396 25.76 -10.53 2.95
N ASP A 397 26.47 -10.76 4.06
CA ASP A 397 27.84 -10.29 4.23
C ASP A 397 28.79 -11.12 3.36
N ASN A 398 29.05 -10.63 2.15
CA ASN A 398 30.00 -11.23 1.22
C ASN A 398 31.47 -10.96 1.59
N THR A 399 31.74 -10.16 2.63
CA THR A 399 33.09 -9.80 3.09
C THR A 399 33.59 -10.72 4.20
N SER A 400 32.80 -10.87 5.27
CA SER A 400 33.17 -11.66 6.46
C SER A 400 32.57 -13.06 6.45
N GLY A 401 31.54 -13.29 5.62
CA GLY A 401 30.84 -14.57 5.52
C GLY A 401 29.72 -14.73 6.54
N VAL A 402 28.98 -15.83 6.40
CA VAL A 402 27.78 -16.12 7.20
C VAL A 402 27.88 -17.44 7.95
N THR A 403 26.98 -17.61 8.93
CA THR A 403 26.77 -18.87 9.65
C THR A 403 25.52 -19.56 9.12
N LEU A 404 25.60 -20.86 8.87
CA LEU A 404 24.46 -21.71 8.49
C LEU A 404 24.13 -22.74 9.58
N VAL A 405 22.90 -23.26 9.51
CA VAL A 405 22.43 -24.40 10.30
C VAL A 405 21.75 -25.42 9.40
N ALA A 406 21.82 -26.72 9.71
CA ALA A 406 21.04 -27.74 9.04
C ALA A 406 19.57 -27.71 9.53
N ALA A 407 18.63 -27.62 8.58
CA ALA A 407 17.21 -27.70 8.87
C ALA A 407 16.76 -29.16 9.04
N THR A 408 15.76 -29.36 9.89
CA THR A 408 14.97 -30.59 9.98
C THR A 408 13.97 -30.70 8.82
N THR A 409 13.46 -29.57 8.33
CA THR A 409 12.66 -29.52 7.10
C THR A 409 13.45 -30.03 5.90
N ARG A 410 12.93 -31.06 5.23
CA ARG A 410 13.52 -31.67 4.02
C ARG A 410 13.07 -30.96 2.76
N ARG A 411 13.91 -30.95 1.75
CA ARG A 411 13.61 -30.33 0.46
C ARG A 411 12.60 -31.16 -0.33
N ASN A 412 11.71 -30.49 -1.06
CA ASN A 412 10.71 -31.17 -1.89
C ASN A 412 11.34 -32.12 -2.90
N SER A 413 10.77 -33.32 -3.02
CA SER A 413 11.13 -34.29 -4.06
C SER A 413 10.44 -33.96 -5.38
N PRO A 414 11.04 -34.33 -6.53
CA PRO A 414 10.34 -34.41 -7.81
C PRO A 414 9.03 -35.21 -7.77
N ASN A 415 8.87 -36.13 -6.81
CA ASN A 415 7.64 -36.89 -6.60
C ASN A 415 6.48 -36.08 -5.99
N ASN A 416 6.75 -34.88 -5.47
CA ASN A 416 5.74 -34.02 -4.85
C ASN A 416 5.58 -32.72 -5.62
N LEU A 417 6.65 -31.92 -5.65
CA LEU A 417 6.72 -30.67 -6.37
C LEU A 417 8.18 -30.43 -6.74
N ASP A 418 8.52 -30.68 -8.00
CA ASP A 418 9.90 -30.65 -8.49
C ASP A 418 10.51 -29.25 -8.33
N SER A 419 11.64 -29.18 -7.62
CA SER A 419 12.41 -27.97 -7.39
C SER A 419 12.98 -27.34 -8.67
N LYS A 420 12.99 -28.09 -9.79
CA LYS A 420 13.40 -27.58 -11.11
C LYS A 420 12.37 -26.61 -11.70
N ILE A 421 11.11 -26.70 -11.27
CA ILE A 421 10.10 -25.70 -11.60
C ILE A 421 10.31 -24.53 -10.64
N HIS A 422 10.63 -23.35 -11.16
CA HIS A 422 10.85 -22.18 -10.32
C HIS A 422 9.50 -21.53 -9.94
N HIS A 423 8.81 -22.16 -8.98
CA HIS A 423 7.43 -21.86 -8.57
C HIS A 423 7.35 -20.99 -7.29
N ASN A 424 6.21 -20.37 -7.01
CA ASN A 424 6.02 -19.55 -5.79
C ASN A 424 5.59 -20.33 -4.54
N ASN A 425 5.42 -21.65 -4.61
CA ASN A 425 5.10 -22.52 -3.46
C ASN A 425 6.30 -22.70 -2.51
N LEU A 426 6.69 -21.63 -1.82
CA LEU A 426 7.92 -21.54 -1.02
C LEU A 426 7.72 -21.84 0.47
N LEU A 427 6.55 -22.35 0.89
CA LEU A 427 6.29 -22.63 2.31
C LEU A 427 7.31 -23.62 2.91
N ASN A 428 7.72 -24.64 2.14
CA ASN A 428 8.78 -25.58 2.52
C ASN A 428 10.10 -24.84 2.84
N ASN A 429 10.52 -23.92 1.97
CA ASN A 429 11.70 -23.09 2.15
C ASN A 429 11.55 -22.11 3.33
N ILE A 430 10.36 -21.50 3.50
CA ILE A 430 10.09 -20.57 4.60
C ILE A 430 10.18 -21.28 5.96
N LEU A 431 9.68 -22.51 6.08
CA LEU A 431 9.81 -23.29 7.32
C LEU A 431 11.28 -23.55 7.68
N ALA A 432 12.11 -23.92 6.71
CA ALA A 432 13.55 -24.04 6.91
C ALA A 432 14.19 -22.69 7.32
N LYS A 433 13.75 -21.57 6.73
CA LYS A 433 14.22 -20.23 7.14
C LYS A 433 13.82 -19.88 8.58
N VAL A 434 12.63 -20.29 9.03
CA VAL A 434 12.20 -20.13 10.44
C VAL A 434 13.13 -20.91 11.37
N GLU A 435 13.50 -22.15 11.02
CA GLU A 435 14.49 -22.92 11.79
C GLU A 435 15.86 -22.20 11.84
N GLY A 436 16.32 -21.67 10.70
CA GLY A 436 17.53 -20.85 10.62
C GLY A 436 17.50 -19.64 11.54
N ASN A 437 16.39 -18.90 11.53
CA ASN A 437 16.21 -17.73 12.39
C ASN A 437 16.22 -18.11 13.88
N ASN A 438 15.56 -19.22 14.26
CA ASN A 438 15.55 -19.71 15.64
C ASN A 438 16.95 -20.13 16.13
N ALA A 439 17.82 -20.54 15.21
CA ALA A 439 19.22 -20.85 15.47
C ALA A 439 20.16 -19.63 15.36
N ASN A 440 19.64 -18.43 15.09
CA ASN A 440 20.41 -17.21 14.78
C ASN A 440 21.41 -17.40 13.61
N ALA A 441 21.05 -18.25 12.64
CA ALA A 441 21.82 -18.46 11.42
C ALA A 441 21.29 -17.58 10.27
N ALA A 442 22.17 -17.25 9.33
CA ALA A 442 21.81 -16.44 8.17
C ALA A 442 20.90 -17.18 7.19
N ASP A 443 21.11 -18.49 7.01
CA ASP A 443 20.29 -19.38 6.20
C ASP A 443 20.36 -20.81 6.74
N ALA A 444 19.46 -21.67 6.26
CA ALA A 444 19.39 -23.07 6.67
C ALA A 444 19.67 -24.02 5.50
N ILE A 445 20.56 -24.98 5.71
CA ILE A 445 20.89 -26.07 4.79
C ILE A 445 19.77 -27.10 4.81
N MET A 446 19.19 -27.40 3.65
CA MET A 446 18.14 -28.39 3.48
C MET A 446 18.72 -29.67 2.90
N LEU A 447 18.30 -30.82 3.44
CA LEU A 447 18.68 -32.15 2.95
C LEU A 447 17.60 -32.74 2.05
N ASP A 448 18.01 -33.60 1.13
CA ASP A 448 17.11 -34.44 0.34
C ASP A 448 16.52 -35.60 1.19
N LYS A 449 15.64 -36.38 0.58
CA LYS A 449 14.97 -37.52 1.25
C LYS A 449 15.93 -38.62 1.68
N ASP A 450 17.12 -38.69 1.08
CA ASP A 450 18.14 -39.72 1.33
C ASP A 450 19.22 -39.22 2.31
N GLY A 451 19.10 -37.99 2.80
CA GLY A 451 20.01 -37.38 3.77
C GLY A 451 21.23 -36.66 3.18
N TYR A 452 21.29 -36.48 1.86
CA TYR A 452 22.34 -35.68 1.21
C TYR A 452 21.96 -34.20 1.18
N VAL A 453 22.97 -33.32 1.17
CA VAL A 453 22.73 -31.88 1.06
C VAL A 453 22.15 -31.57 -0.31
N SER A 454 21.09 -30.75 -0.34
CA SER A 454 20.41 -30.32 -1.57
C SER A 454 20.78 -28.88 -1.93
N GLU A 455 20.30 -27.93 -1.12
CA GLU A 455 20.54 -26.49 -1.22
C GLU A 455 20.25 -25.86 0.15
N THR A 456 20.37 -24.54 0.28
CA THR A 456 19.79 -23.83 1.42
C THR A 456 18.33 -23.47 1.14
N ASN A 457 17.62 -22.87 2.09
CA ASN A 457 16.27 -22.39 1.84
C ASN A 457 16.16 -21.33 0.71
N ALA A 458 17.24 -20.68 0.29
CA ALA A 458 17.18 -19.64 -0.75
C ALA A 458 18.27 -19.71 -1.84
N THR A 459 19.32 -20.51 -1.66
CA THR A 459 20.52 -20.49 -2.51
C THR A 459 21.16 -21.87 -2.67
N ASN A 460 21.83 -22.11 -3.80
CA ASN A 460 22.64 -23.33 -3.97
C ASN A 460 23.91 -23.24 -3.11
N ILE A 461 24.59 -24.37 -2.89
CA ILE A 461 25.76 -24.46 -2.00
C ILE A 461 26.92 -25.21 -2.65
N PHE A 462 28.14 -24.81 -2.31
CA PHE A 462 29.39 -25.37 -2.80
C PHE A 462 30.37 -25.56 -1.64
N LEU A 463 31.29 -26.51 -1.78
CA LEU A 463 32.41 -26.69 -0.88
C LEU A 463 33.73 -26.85 -1.65
N VAL A 464 34.84 -26.58 -0.94
CA VAL A 464 36.19 -26.92 -1.38
C VAL A 464 36.73 -28.01 -0.49
N LYS A 465 37.30 -29.05 -1.09
CA LYS A 465 38.08 -30.05 -0.36
C LYS A 465 39.32 -30.45 -1.15
N LYS A 466 40.50 -30.30 -0.54
CA LYS A 466 41.80 -30.63 -1.13
C LYS A 466 41.96 -30.01 -2.53
N GLY A 467 41.60 -28.73 -2.66
CA GLY A 467 41.70 -27.96 -3.91
C GLY A 467 40.66 -28.30 -5.00
N ARG A 468 39.67 -29.15 -4.69
CA ARG A 468 38.57 -29.50 -5.61
C ARG A 468 37.30 -28.78 -5.17
N VAL A 469 36.55 -28.24 -6.12
CA VAL A 469 35.25 -27.59 -5.88
C VAL A 469 34.14 -28.60 -6.13
N LEU A 470 33.25 -28.75 -5.15
CA LEU A 470 32.14 -29.68 -5.20
C LEU A 470 30.81 -28.96 -4.96
N THR A 471 29.76 -29.41 -5.63
CA THR A 471 28.38 -28.95 -5.39
C THR A 471 27.40 -30.13 -5.46
N PRO A 472 26.31 -30.13 -4.68
CA PRO A 472 25.27 -31.13 -4.82
C PRO A 472 24.77 -31.25 -6.26
N HIS A 473 24.56 -32.48 -6.72
CA HIS A 473 23.85 -32.73 -7.97
C HIS A 473 22.41 -32.20 -7.89
N ALA A 474 21.89 -31.69 -8.99
CA ALA A 474 20.56 -31.06 -9.05
C ALA A 474 19.37 -32.04 -8.99
N ASP A 475 19.45 -33.05 -8.13
CA ASP A 475 18.39 -34.03 -7.89
C ASP A 475 17.19 -33.39 -7.18
N TYR A 476 17.47 -32.60 -6.12
CA TYR A 476 16.47 -32.03 -5.20
C TYR A 476 16.58 -30.51 -5.04
N CYS A 477 17.38 -29.82 -5.85
CA CYS A 477 17.54 -28.36 -5.78
C CYS A 477 17.17 -27.70 -7.11
N LEU A 478 17.04 -26.37 -7.09
CA LEU A 478 16.88 -25.63 -8.34
C LEU A 478 18.25 -25.59 -9.05
N PRO A 479 18.35 -25.92 -10.35
CA PRO A 479 19.55 -25.66 -11.13
C PRO A 479 19.71 -24.15 -11.35
N GLY A 480 20.30 -23.47 -10.36
CA GLY A 480 20.45 -22.02 -10.35
C GLY A 480 21.27 -21.50 -11.52
N ILE A 481 20.88 -20.37 -12.09
CA ILE A 481 21.66 -19.69 -13.15
C ILE A 481 22.97 -19.14 -12.57
N THR A 482 22.95 -18.62 -11.35
CA THR A 482 24.17 -18.23 -10.62
C THR A 482 25.07 -19.45 -10.36
N ARG A 483 24.48 -20.59 -9.97
CA ARG A 483 25.21 -21.86 -9.81
C ARG A 483 25.90 -22.28 -11.11
N ALA A 484 25.18 -22.30 -12.23
CA ALA A 484 25.76 -22.64 -13.54
C ALA A 484 26.90 -21.68 -13.91
N THR A 485 26.69 -20.37 -13.71
CA THR A 485 27.73 -19.35 -13.93
C THR A 485 28.97 -19.59 -13.05
N VAL A 486 28.79 -19.94 -11.78
CA VAL A 486 29.90 -20.25 -10.87
C VAL A 486 30.63 -21.52 -11.32
N MET A 487 29.92 -22.55 -11.77
CA MET A 487 30.53 -23.77 -12.32
C MET A 487 31.41 -23.46 -13.54
N GLU A 488 30.94 -22.60 -14.46
CA GLU A 488 31.73 -22.11 -15.58
C GLU A 488 32.99 -21.36 -15.12
N LEU A 489 32.86 -20.49 -14.11
CA LEU A 489 33.98 -19.75 -13.53
C LEU A 489 35.00 -20.67 -12.84
N VAL A 490 34.55 -21.71 -12.13
CA VAL A 490 35.43 -22.70 -11.49
C VAL A 490 36.34 -23.35 -12.54
N VAL A 491 35.77 -23.79 -13.67
CA VAL A 491 36.53 -24.38 -14.78
C VAL A 491 37.46 -23.35 -15.43
N LYS A 492 36.97 -22.13 -15.67
CA LYS A 492 37.76 -21.03 -16.26
C LYS A 492 38.96 -20.63 -15.39
N GLU A 493 38.79 -20.63 -14.07
CA GLU A 493 39.85 -20.35 -13.09
C GLU A 493 40.78 -21.55 -12.85
N LYS A 494 40.59 -22.65 -13.60
CA LYS A 494 41.40 -23.88 -13.60
C LYS A 494 41.29 -24.71 -12.32
N PHE A 495 40.15 -24.65 -11.65
CA PHE A 495 39.83 -25.56 -10.53
C PHE A 495 39.12 -26.81 -11.05
N VAL A 496 39.25 -27.92 -10.33
CA VAL A 496 38.51 -29.15 -10.62
C VAL A 496 37.10 -29.04 -10.05
N LEU A 497 36.10 -29.12 -10.92
CA LEU A 497 34.69 -29.14 -10.55
C LEU A 497 34.17 -30.59 -10.48
N GLU A 498 33.43 -30.91 -9.43
CA GLU A 498 32.71 -32.18 -9.30
C GLU A 498 31.27 -31.95 -8.83
N GLU A 499 30.31 -32.42 -9.61
CA GLU A 499 28.90 -32.43 -9.24
C GLU A 499 28.50 -33.83 -8.80
N ARG A 500 28.07 -34.01 -7.55
CA ARG A 500 27.65 -35.32 -7.01
C ARG A 500 26.78 -35.19 -5.76
N ARG A 501 26.32 -36.31 -5.22
CA ARG A 501 25.73 -36.35 -3.88
C ARG A 501 26.81 -36.11 -2.81
N ILE A 502 26.52 -35.20 -1.88
CA ILE A 502 27.44 -34.76 -0.83
C ILE A 502 26.73 -34.86 0.51
N SER A 503 27.35 -35.53 1.47
CA SER A 503 26.81 -35.67 2.82
C SER A 503 27.04 -34.41 3.65
N LEU A 504 26.23 -34.21 4.70
CA LEU A 504 26.40 -33.06 5.59
C LEU A 504 27.76 -33.07 6.32
N SER A 505 28.30 -34.25 6.64
CA SER A 505 29.61 -34.40 7.27
C SER A 505 30.76 -33.93 6.37
N GLU A 506 30.63 -34.05 5.05
CA GLU A 506 31.60 -33.50 4.09
C GLU A 506 31.59 -31.97 4.10
N PHE A 507 30.41 -31.34 4.25
CA PHE A 507 30.32 -29.89 4.46
C PHE A 507 30.94 -29.46 5.78
N HIS A 508 30.69 -30.18 6.88
CA HIS A 508 31.30 -29.89 8.18
C HIS A 508 32.83 -29.98 8.18
N THR A 509 33.41 -30.76 7.26
CA THR A 509 34.86 -30.98 7.17
C THR A 509 35.49 -30.32 5.94
N ALA A 510 34.76 -29.45 5.25
CA ALA A 510 35.25 -28.72 4.09
C ALA A 510 36.36 -27.72 4.45
N ASP A 511 37.21 -27.42 3.48
CA ASP A 511 38.26 -26.41 3.63
C ASP A 511 37.69 -25.00 3.41
N GLU A 512 36.71 -24.85 2.50
CA GLU A 512 35.93 -23.63 2.29
C GLU A 512 34.48 -24.00 1.91
N VAL A 513 33.50 -23.15 2.21
CA VAL A 513 32.10 -23.30 1.77
C VAL A 513 31.57 -21.93 1.33
N TRP A 514 30.71 -21.90 0.32
CA TRP A 514 29.93 -20.71 -0.02
C TRP A 514 28.53 -21.10 -0.51
N THR A 515 27.60 -20.15 -0.42
CA THR A 515 26.30 -20.24 -1.08
C THR A 515 26.23 -19.33 -2.30
N THR A 516 25.34 -19.63 -3.23
CA THR A 516 25.18 -18.84 -4.45
C THR A 516 23.74 -18.70 -4.92
N GLY A 517 23.39 -17.49 -5.36
CA GLY A 517 22.08 -17.14 -5.92
C GLY A 517 22.02 -15.65 -6.28
N THR A 518 21.06 -15.22 -7.11
CA THR A 518 21.01 -13.85 -7.65
C THR A 518 21.10 -12.76 -6.57
N MET A 519 20.46 -12.97 -5.42
CA MET A 519 20.39 -12.02 -4.32
C MET A 519 21.65 -11.97 -3.44
N GLY A 520 22.30 -13.12 -3.23
CA GLY A 520 23.49 -13.26 -2.37
C GLY A 520 24.81 -13.25 -3.14
N GLU A 521 24.76 -13.45 -4.46
CA GLU A 521 25.91 -13.65 -5.36
C GLU A 521 26.73 -14.89 -4.99
N LEU A 522 27.95 -14.71 -4.47
CA LEU A 522 28.73 -15.76 -3.80
C LEU A 522 28.98 -15.33 -2.35
N THR A 523 28.23 -15.92 -1.43
CA THR A 523 28.31 -15.61 -0.01
C THR A 523 29.17 -16.66 0.71
N PRO A 524 30.31 -16.29 1.31
CA PRO A 524 31.14 -17.23 2.04
C PRO A 524 30.43 -17.77 3.28
N VAL A 525 30.69 -19.03 3.63
CA VAL A 525 30.17 -19.67 4.84
C VAL A 525 31.35 -20.04 5.72
N VAL A 526 31.42 -19.44 6.90
CA VAL A 526 32.53 -19.63 7.84
C VAL A 526 32.19 -20.60 8.97
N LYS A 527 30.90 -20.91 9.17
CA LYS A 527 30.43 -21.79 10.24
C LYS A 527 29.16 -22.54 9.84
N ILE A 528 29.11 -23.84 10.16
CA ILE A 528 27.93 -24.69 9.96
C ILE A 528 27.66 -25.49 11.24
N ASP A 529 26.44 -25.42 11.77
CA ASP A 529 26.02 -26.19 12.96
C ASP A 529 26.97 -26.02 14.16
N GLY A 530 27.50 -24.80 14.34
CA GLY A 530 28.46 -24.47 15.40
C GLY A 530 29.91 -24.87 15.13
N ARG A 531 30.23 -25.46 13.98
CA ARG A 531 31.59 -25.86 13.58
C ARG A 531 32.19 -24.86 12.61
N ASP A 532 33.41 -24.40 12.88
CA ASP A 532 34.14 -23.55 11.95
C ASP A 532 34.49 -24.34 10.67
N ILE A 533 34.31 -23.70 9.52
CA ILE A 533 34.71 -24.23 8.22
C ILE A 533 36.14 -23.80 7.93
N GLY A 534 37.02 -24.75 7.62
CA GLY A 534 38.45 -24.47 7.47
C GLY A 534 39.04 -23.87 8.76
N ASP A 535 39.51 -22.63 8.68
CA ASP A 535 40.04 -21.85 9.80
C ASP A 535 39.05 -20.77 10.32
N GLY A 536 37.77 -20.87 9.93
CA GLY A 536 36.72 -19.91 10.27
C GLY A 536 36.80 -18.60 9.49
N LYS A 537 37.59 -18.53 8.41
CA LYS A 537 37.75 -17.35 7.56
C LYS A 537 37.38 -17.64 6.11
N VAL A 538 37.12 -16.57 5.35
CA VAL A 538 36.88 -16.68 3.90
C VAL A 538 38.17 -17.09 3.20
N GLY A 539 38.15 -18.27 2.58
CA GLY A 539 39.30 -18.87 1.94
C GLY A 539 39.64 -18.31 0.53
N PRO A 540 40.82 -18.65 0.02
CA PRO A 540 41.36 -18.09 -1.22
C PRO A 540 40.58 -18.48 -2.49
N VAL A 541 40.01 -19.70 -2.56
CA VAL A 541 39.23 -20.13 -3.73
C VAL A 541 37.97 -19.30 -3.84
N THR A 542 37.27 -19.11 -2.72
CA THR A 542 36.05 -18.31 -2.63
C THR A 542 36.31 -16.86 -3.05
N ARG A 543 37.37 -16.22 -2.53
CA ARG A 543 37.72 -14.82 -2.90
C ARG A 543 38.05 -14.66 -4.38
N ARG A 544 38.74 -15.64 -4.96
CA ARG A 544 39.08 -15.64 -6.38
C ARG A 544 37.82 -15.73 -7.25
N LEU A 545 36.88 -16.60 -6.89
CA LEU A 545 35.60 -16.74 -7.58
C LEU A 545 34.69 -15.51 -7.40
N GLN A 546 34.64 -14.90 -6.21
CA GLN A 546 33.94 -13.64 -5.99
C GLN A 546 34.46 -12.52 -6.92
N SER A 547 35.79 -12.41 -7.03
CA SER A 547 36.44 -11.41 -7.89
C SER A 547 36.11 -11.66 -9.38
N ALA A 548 36.16 -12.92 -9.81
CA ALA A 548 35.82 -13.30 -11.18
C ALA A 548 34.33 -13.06 -11.49
N TYR A 549 33.44 -13.37 -10.54
CA TYR A 549 32.01 -13.15 -10.68
C TYR A 549 31.66 -11.66 -10.78
N LYS A 550 32.21 -10.82 -9.90
CA LYS A 550 32.03 -9.37 -9.94
C LYS A 550 32.42 -8.77 -11.29
N LYS A 551 33.61 -9.14 -11.80
CA LYS A 551 34.06 -8.70 -13.12
C LYS A 551 33.09 -9.11 -14.23
N LEU A 552 32.61 -10.36 -14.20
CA LEU A 552 31.67 -10.87 -15.19
C LEU A 552 30.32 -10.10 -15.16
N THR A 553 29.81 -9.77 -13.98
CA THR A 553 28.55 -9.02 -13.83
C THR A 553 28.64 -7.57 -14.31
N GLU A 554 29.83 -6.95 -14.26
CA GLU A 554 30.05 -5.60 -14.79
C GLU A 554 30.11 -5.60 -16.34
N GLU A 555 30.66 -6.66 -16.93
CA GLU A 555 30.92 -6.76 -18.37
C GLU A 555 29.70 -7.25 -19.17
N SER A 556 28.88 -8.14 -18.60
CA SER A 556 27.85 -8.89 -19.35
C SER A 556 26.41 -8.64 -18.87
N GLY A 557 25.45 -8.95 -19.73
CA GLY A 557 24.01 -8.78 -19.47
C GLY A 557 23.30 -8.09 -20.63
N VAL A 558 21.97 -8.09 -20.58
CA VAL A 558 21.14 -7.40 -21.58
C VAL A 558 21.04 -5.92 -21.19
N PRO A 559 21.44 -4.98 -22.06
CA PRO A 559 21.37 -3.55 -21.75
C PRO A 559 19.91 -3.11 -21.58
N ILE A 560 19.66 -2.29 -20.57
CA ILE A 560 18.38 -1.59 -20.42
C ILE A 560 18.34 -0.50 -21.50
N PRO A 561 17.30 -0.45 -22.35
CA PRO A 561 17.19 0.61 -23.35
C PRO A 561 17.19 1.99 -22.69
N THR A 562 18.14 2.85 -23.07
CA THR A 562 18.16 4.25 -22.65
C THR A 562 17.65 5.13 -23.77
N TYR A 563 16.87 6.16 -23.43
CA TYR A 563 16.35 7.15 -24.39
C TYR A 563 17.41 8.04 -25.05
N HIS A 564 18.70 7.78 -24.80
CA HIS A 564 19.84 8.58 -25.30
C HIS A 564 20.46 7.99 -26.57
N GLU A 565 19.64 7.63 -27.56
CA GLU A 565 20.07 7.48 -28.96
C GLU A 565 18.93 7.98 -29.86
N SER A 566 18.84 9.29 -30.01
CA SER A 566 18.13 9.97 -31.10
C SER A 566 18.82 11.29 -31.42
#